data_AF-A0A5U9S5Z9-F1
#
_entry.id   AF-A0A5U9S5Z9-F1
#
_cell.length_a   1.000
_cell.length_b   1.000
_cell.length_c   1.000
_cell.angle_alpha   90.00
_cell.angle_beta   90.00
_cell.angle_gamma   90.00
#
_symmetry.space_group_name_H-M   'P 1'
#
loop_
_entity.id
_entity.type
_entity.pdbx_description
1 polymer ?
#
loop_
_entity_poly.entity_id
_entity_poly.type
_entity_poly.pdbx_seq_one_letter_code
_entity_poly.pdbx_strand_id
1 'polypeptide(L)'
;MSRADIDLLAADIANFIRAELADIDDTGFSELKTLYTWYMRAGFISLQFNVTPPHWERVTKKYVGEDEIAPAIARMFNDVWWRGRLRRIAAAWREHLQITVGTGMTIDAGASLAPAFMLTLNSQDITSNFSNRLISLTMTDNRGFEADQLDIELDDTDGKVELPLRGAVLTLWLGWQGSALLNKGDFTVDEIEHRGAPDTLTIRARSADFRGTLNSRREESWHDTTLGELVSTIAKRNKLTASVADSLKQIPVPHIDQSQESDAVFLTRLADRNGATVSVKAGKLLFLKAGSALTASGKPIPQMTLTRSDGDRHQFAIADRGAYTGVTAKWLHTKDPKPQKQKVTLKRQPKEKHLRALEHPKAKPVSKKTKSRKEPEAREGEYMAGEADNVLALTTVYASKAQAMRAAQAKWDKLQRGVAEFSITLALGRADLFPETPVRVSGFKRVIDEQSWLISKVTHNMNNSGFTTGLELEVKLSDVEYSAESDDE
;
A
#
# COMPACT_ATOMS: atom_id res chain seq x y z
N MET A 1 -29.23 9.27 -3.55
CA MET A 1 -30.68 9.38 -3.32
C MET A 1 -30.93 10.14 -2.02
N SER A 2 -31.38 11.38 -2.14
CA SER A 2 -31.70 12.29 -1.02
C SER A 2 -33.02 11.91 -0.34
N ARG A 3 -33.38 12.62 0.73
CA ARG A 3 -34.68 12.47 1.39
C ARG A 3 -35.84 13.01 0.55
N ALA A 4 -35.59 13.96 -0.36
CA ALA A 4 -36.61 14.47 -1.28
C ALA A 4 -36.92 13.46 -2.38
N ASP A 5 -35.88 12.84 -2.99
CA ASP A 5 -36.03 11.83 -4.05
C ASP A 5 -36.88 10.64 -3.56
N ILE A 6 -36.66 10.18 -2.32
CA ILE A 6 -37.41 9.08 -1.71
C ILE A 6 -38.87 9.47 -1.48
N ASP A 7 -39.14 10.71 -1.10
CA ASP A 7 -40.49 11.21 -0.86
C ASP A 7 -41.26 11.45 -2.16
N LEU A 8 -40.58 11.87 -3.25
CA LEU A 8 -41.14 11.95 -4.60
C LEU A 8 -41.44 10.55 -5.17
N LEU A 9 -40.46 9.65 -5.17
CA LEU A 9 -40.63 8.26 -5.62
C LEU A 9 -41.77 7.53 -4.88
N ALA A 10 -41.94 7.80 -3.58
CA ALA A 10 -43.05 7.25 -2.80
C ALA A 10 -44.44 7.76 -3.23
N ALA A 11 -44.53 9.02 -3.66
CA ALA A 11 -45.75 9.58 -4.24
C ALA A 11 -46.01 9.02 -5.64
N ASP A 12 -44.96 8.91 -6.48
CA ASP A 12 -45.05 8.38 -7.84
C ASP A 12 -45.50 6.92 -7.85
N ILE A 13 -44.96 6.06 -6.97
CA ILE A 13 -45.40 4.65 -6.85
C ILE A 13 -46.86 4.58 -6.37
N ALA A 14 -47.26 5.41 -5.40
CA ALA A 14 -48.65 5.47 -4.93
C ALA A 14 -49.63 6.00 -6.00
N ASN A 15 -49.17 6.89 -6.89
CA ASN A 15 -49.94 7.35 -8.05
C ASN A 15 -50.03 6.28 -9.13
N PHE A 16 -48.92 5.64 -9.47
CA PHE A 16 -48.83 4.58 -10.48
C PHE A 16 -49.72 3.38 -10.12
N ILE A 17 -49.66 2.91 -8.87
CA ILE A 17 -50.53 1.82 -8.38
C ILE A 17 -52.02 2.21 -8.47
N ARG A 18 -52.38 3.49 -8.25
CA ARG A 18 -53.78 3.94 -8.40
C ARG A 18 -54.23 4.01 -9.85
N ALA A 19 -53.37 4.41 -10.78
CA ALA A 19 -53.68 4.41 -12.21
C ALA A 19 -53.84 2.98 -12.76
N GLU A 20 -52.85 2.12 -12.51
CA GLU A 20 -52.81 0.71 -12.91
C GLU A 20 -54.01 -0.15 -12.44
N LEU A 21 -54.77 0.33 -11.46
CA LEU A 21 -55.96 -0.34 -10.92
C LEU A 21 -57.26 0.28 -11.40
N ALA A 22 -57.24 1.55 -11.81
CA ALA A 22 -58.38 2.19 -12.48
C ALA A 22 -58.61 1.62 -13.90
N ASP A 23 -57.54 1.11 -14.53
CA ASP A 23 -57.58 0.46 -15.85
C ASP A 23 -57.99 -1.03 -15.79
N ILE A 24 -58.35 -1.57 -14.62
CA ILE A 24 -58.85 -2.95 -14.49
C ILE A 24 -60.36 -3.00 -14.76
N ASP A 25 -60.74 -3.65 -15.87
CA ASP A 25 -62.10 -4.12 -16.10
C ASP A 25 -62.47 -5.20 -15.07
N ASP A 26 -63.39 -4.86 -14.17
CA ASP A 26 -63.94 -5.74 -13.14
C ASP A 26 -65.40 -6.15 -13.42
N THR A 27 -65.89 -5.92 -14.64
CA THR A 27 -67.30 -6.16 -14.97
C THR A 27 -67.70 -7.63 -14.76
N GLY A 28 -68.75 -7.84 -13.95
CA GLY A 28 -69.23 -9.17 -13.57
C GLY A 28 -68.36 -9.91 -12.55
N PHE A 29 -67.42 -9.25 -11.87
CA PHE A 29 -66.70 -9.82 -10.72
C PHE A 29 -67.53 -9.65 -9.43
N SER A 30 -67.28 -10.51 -8.45
CA SER A 30 -67.74 -10.27 -7.07
C SER A 30 -66.75 -9.35 -6.34
N GLU A 31 -67.22 -8.61 -5.34
CA GLU A 31 -66.46 -7.64 -4.56
C GLU A 31 -65.11 -8.20 -4.04
N LEU A 32 -65.14 -9.37 -3.40
CA LEU A 32 -63.94 -10.10 -2.96
C LEU A 32 -62.98 -10.47 -4.11
N LYS A 33 -63.50 -10.76 -5.32
CA LYS A 33 -62.69 -11.08 -6.50
C LYS A 33 -62.03 -9.83 -7.08
N THR A 34 -62.73 -8.69 -7.14
CA THR A 34 -62.16 -7.39 -7.53
C THR A 34 -61.06 -6.96 -6.54
N LEU A 35 -61.34 -7.05 -5.24
CA LEU A 35 -60.34 -6.76 -4.20
C LEU A 35 -59.12 -7.70 -4.31
N TYR A 36 -59.32 -8.99 -4.57
CA TYR A 36 -58.21 -9.92 -4.76
C TYR A 36 -57.35 -9.60 -5.99
N THR A 37 -57.96 -9.29 -7.16
CA THR A 37 -57.18 -8.93 -8.35
C THR A 37 -56.44 -7.61 -8.19
N TRP A 38 -57.07 -6.60 -7.58
CA TRP A 38 -56.43 -5.33 -7.25
C TRP A 38 -55.25 -5.51 -6.29
N TYR A 39 -55.44 -6.30 -5.23
CA TYR A 39 -54.38 -6.63 -4.29
C TYR A 39 -53.19 -7.31 -4.98
N MET A 40 -53.45 -8.30 -5.85
CA MET A 40 -52.37 -9.02 -6.54
C MET A 40 -51.61 -8.12 -7.50
N ARG A 41 -52.27 -7.23 -8.26
CA ARG A 41 -51.60 -6.27 -9.15
C ARG A 41 -50.74 -5.26 -8.37
N ALA A 42 -51.30 -4.63 -7.33
CA ALA A 42 -50.55 -3.76 -6.42
C ALA A 42 -49.38 -4.48 -5.72
N GLY A 43 -49.58 -5.75 -5.37
CA GLY A 43 -48.58 -6.60 -4.73
C GLY A 43 -47.39 -6.90 -5.65
N PHE A 44 -47.64 -7.27 -6.91
CA PHE A 44 -46.58 -7.49 -7.89
C PHE A 44 -45.78 -6.23 -8.23
N ILE A 45 -46.45 -5.08 -8.34
CA ILE A 45 -45.77 -3.77 -8.50
C ILE A 45 -44.88 -3.50 -7.28
N SER A 46 -45.39 -3.75 -6.07
CA SER A 46 -44.64 -3.50 -4.83
C SER A 46 -43.37 -4.34 -4.70
N LEU A 47 -43.40 -5.58 -5.19
CA LEU A 47 -42.24 -6.46 -5.21
C LEU A 47 -41.14 -5.99 -6.17
N GLN A 48 -41.46 -5.24 -7.24
CA GLN A 48 -40.42 -4.65 -8.11
C GLN A 48 -39.54 -3.64 -7.35
N PHE A 49 -40.12 -2.95 -6.36
CA PHE A 49 -39.41 -2.03 -5.47
C PHE A 49 -38.83 -2.71 -4.23
N ASN A 50 -38.77 -4.05 -4.22
CA ASN A 50 -38.33 -4.89 -3.10
C ASN A 50 -39.08 -4.60 -1.77
N VAL A 51 -40.36 -4.23 -1.87
CA VAL A 51 -41.23 -4.01 -0.71
C VAL A 51 -42.28 -5.11 -0.64
N THR A 52 -42.20 -5.93 0.42
CA THR A 52 -43.20 -6.99 0.67
C THR A 52 -44.59 -6.38 0.93
N PRO A 53 -45.63 -6.77 0.17
CA PRO A 53 -47.00 -6.29 0.38
C PRO A 53 -47.54 -6.65 1.78
N PRO A 54 -48.49 -5.86 2.34
CA PRO A 54 -49.12 -6.21 3.61
C PRO A 54 -49.86 -7.55 3.47
N HIS A 55 -49.60 -8.50 4.36
CA HIS A 55 -50.21 -9.85 4.38
C HIS A 55 -49.87 -10.77 3.17
N TRP A 56 -48.84 -10.46 2.37
CA TRP A 56 -48.49 -11.17 1.12
C TRP A 56 -48.49 -12.70 1.23
N GLU A 57 -47.79 -13.27 2.21
CA GLU A 57 -47.73 -14.73 2.40
C GLU A 57 -49.08 -15.37 2.73
N ARG A 58 -50.02 -14.61 3.30
CA ARG A 58 -51.33 -15.12 3.67
C ARG A 58 -52.27 -15.07 2.47
N VAL A 59 -52.29 -13.97 1.71
CA VAL A 59 -53.10 -13.85 0.48
C VAL A 59 -52.64 -14.80 -0.62
N THR A 60 -51.35 -15.16 -0.66
CA THR A 60 -50.80 -16.10 -1.65
C THR A 60 -50.87 -17.58 -1.24
N LYS A 61 -51.11 -17.92 0.04
CA LYS A 61 -51.03 -19.31 0.55
C LYS A 61 -52.25 -19.79 1.35
N LYS A 62 -53.22 -18.92 1.66
CA LYS A 62 -54.41 -19.21 2.49
C LYS A 62 -55.62 -18.41 2.02
N TYR A 63 -56.81 -18.80 2.49
CA TYR A 63 -58.01 -17.98 2.38
C TYR A 63 -57.87 -16.69 3.22
N VAL A 64 -58.40 -15.59 2.69
CA VAL A 64 -58.35 -14.25 3.28
C VAL A 64 -59.71 -13.57 3.07
N GLY A 65 -60.17 -12.82 4.08
CA GLY A 65 -61.42 -12.06 4.01
C GLY A 65 -61.24 -10.67 3.40
N GLU A 66 -62.35 -10.09 2.94
CA GLU A 66 -62.44 -8.73 2.43
C GLU A 66 -61.93 -7.67 3.43
N ASP A 67 -62.25 -7.89 4.71
CA ASP A 67 -61.82 -7.11 5.87
C ASP A 67 -60.29 -7.07 6.05
N GLU A 68 -59.57 -8.11 5.60
CA GLU A 68 -58.11 -8.15 5.60
C GLU A 68 -57.48 -7.60 4.29
N ILE A 69 -58.18 -7.70 3.15
CA ILE A 69 -57.66 -7.27 1.84
C ILE A 69 -57.81 -5.75 1.64
N ALA A 70 -58.98 -5.16 1.87
CA ALA A 70 -59.21 -3.75 1.55
C ALA A 70 -58.25 -2.79 2.29
N PRO A 71 -57.96 -2.98 3.60
CA PRO A 71 -56.96 -2.18 4.31
C PRO A 71 -55.51 -2.42 3.84
N ALA A 72 -55.22 -3.57 3.23
CA ALA A 72 -53.92 -3.86 2.65
C ALA A 72 -53.70 -3.11 1.33
N ILE A 73 -54.73 -3.04 0.48
CA ILE A 73 -54.75 -2.22 -0.75
C ILE A 73 -54.60 -0.73 -0.39
N ALA A 74 -55.42 -0.23 0.55
CA ALA A 74 -55.39 1.17 0.98
C ALA A 74 -54.02 1.63 1.52
N ARG A 75 -53.23 0.71 2.11
CA ARG A 75 -51.83 0.98 2.51
C ARG A 75 -50.90 1.11 1.31
N MET A 76 -51.07 0.31 0.25
CA MET A 76 -50.26 0.39 -0.97
C MET A 76 -50.58 1.63 -1.82
N PHE A 77 -51.74 2.27 -1.62
CA PHE A 77 -52.12 3.54 -2.24
C PHE A 77 -51.60 4.77 -1.47
N ASN A 78 -50.95 4.56 -0.33
CA ASN A 78 -50.60 5.63 0.61
C ASN A 78 -49.10 5.95 0.53
N ASP A 79 -48.78 7.17 0.12
CA ASP A 79 -47.39 7.65 -0.01
C ASP A 79 -46.63 7.62 1.33
N VAL A 80 -47.30 7.83 2.48
CA VAL A 80 -46.67 7.78 3.81
C VAL A 80 -46.19 6.36 4.12
N TRP A 81 -46.95 5.35 3.71
CA TRP A 81 -46.57 3.94 3.84
C TRP A 81 -45.34 3.61 2.98
N TRP A 82 -45.33 4.09 1.74
CA TRP A 82 -44.18 3.99 0.83
C TRP A 82 -42.94 4.70 1.36
N ARG A 83 -43.05 5.95 1.81
CA ARG A 83 -41.96 6.71 2.45
C ARG A 83 -41.40 5.94 3.65
N GLY A 84 -42.27 5.36 4.48
CA GLY A 84 -41.88 4.53 5.63
C GLY A 84 -41.22 3.18 5.28
N ARG A 85 -41.31 2.71 4.04
CA ARG A 85 -40.61 1.50 3.54
C ARG A 85 -39.32 1.86 2.81
N LEU A 86 -39.38 2.74 1.81
CA LEU A 86 -38.25 3.13 0.98
C LEU A 86 -37.14 3.80 1.81
N ARG A 87 -37.48 4.63 2.81
CA ARG A 87 -36.47 5.22 3.72
C ARG A 87 -35.72 4.16 4.55
N ARG A 88 -36.34 3.01 4.90
CA ARG A 88 -35.68 1.90 5.60
C ARG A 88 -34.79 1.08 4.67
N ILE A 89 -35.24 0.83 3.44
CA ILE A 89 -34.39 0.20 2.41
C ILE A 89 -33.17 1.08 2.16
N ALA A 90 -33.36 2.39 1.96
CA ALA A 90 -32.26 3.35 1.81
C ALA A 90 -31.36 3.47 3.05
N ALA A 91 -31.87 3.25 4.27
CA ALA A 91 -31.05 3.18 5.48
C ALA A 91 -30.18 1.92 5.50
N ALA A 92 -30.76 0.74 5.32
CA ALA A 92 -30.02 -0.52 5.26
C ALA A 92 -28.98 -0.54 4.13
N TRP A 93 -29.28 0.06 2.98
CA TRP A 93 -28.29 0.25 1.90
C TRP A 93 -27.17 1.23 2.28
N ARG A 94 -27.45 2.33 3.01
CA ARG A 94 -26.39 3.21 3.56
C ARG A 94 -25.53 2.49 4.59
N GLU A 95 -26.14 1.73 5.50
CA GLU A 95 -25.42 0.93 6.50
C GLU A 95 -24.53 -0.13 5.83
N HIS A 96 -25.06 -0.86 4.84
CA HIS A 96 -24.28 -1.82 4.06
C HIS A 96 -23.13 -1.15 3.30
N LEU A 97 -23.36 0.03 2.69
CA LEU A 97 -22.30 0.81 2.05
C LEU A 97 -21.26 1.32 3.05
N GLN A 98 -21.66 1.78 4.23
CA GLN A 98 -20.73 2.23 5.29
C GLN A 98 -19.89 1.08 5.86
N ILE A 99 -20.44 -0.13 5.93
CA ILE A 99 -19.70 -1.36 6.33
C ILE A 99 -18.78 -1.83 5.19
N THR A 100 -19.17 -1.66 3.93
CA THR A 100 -18.37 -2.08 2.76
C THR A 100 -17.22 -1.10 2.48
N VAL A 101 -17.46 0.21 2.59
CA VAL A 101 -16.47 1.28 2.39
C VAL A 101 -15.76 1.56 3.73
N GLY A 102 -15.12 0.52 4.27
CA GLY A 102 -14.53 0.52 5.60
C GLY A 102 -13.41 1.56 5.76
N THR A 103 -13.67 2.60 6.57
CA THR A 103 -12.69 3.58 7.08
C THR A 103 -11.76 4.18 6.02
N GLY A 104 -12.27 5.13 5.22
CA GLY A 104 -11.45 5.87 4.25
C GLY A 104 -11.95 7.28 3.92
N MET A 105 -13.25 7.45 3.65
CA MET A 105 -13.78 8.76 3.25
C MET A 105 -15.31 8.85 3.44
N THR A 106 -15.80 9.92 4.05
CA THR A 106 -17.24 10.25 4.09
C THR A 106 -17.59 11.24 2.97
N ILE A 107 -17.87 10.71 1.78
CA ILE A 107 -18.31 11.52 0.64
C ILE A 107 -19.81 11.76 0.78
N ASP A 108 -20.20 13.00 1.10
CA ASP A 108 -21.61 13.39 1.16
C ASP A 108 -22.27 13.34 -0.22
N ALA A 109 -23.50 12.82 -0.27
CA ALA A 109 -24.22 12.55 -1.51
C ALA A 109 -24.65 13.86 -2.21
N GLY A 110 -23.79 14.35 -3.10
CA GLY A 110 -23.95 15.63 -3.82
C GLY A 110 -22.69 16.51 -3.81
N ALA A 111 -21.67 16.15 -3.03
CA ALA A 111 -20.38 16.84 -3.06
C ALA A 111 -19.65 16.58 -4.39
N SER A 112 -19.09 17.64 -4.99
CA SER A 112 -18.15 17.50 -6.10
C SER A 112 -16.84 16.92 -5.60
N LEU A 113 -16.54 15.67 -5.97
CA LEU A 113 -15.30 14.98 -5.60
C LEU A 113 -14.11 15.51 -6.42
N ALA A 114 -13.74 16.76 -6.17
CA ALA A 114 -12.63 17.43 -6.81
C ALA A 114 -11.32 17.16 -6.02
N PRO A 115 -10.21 16.84 -6.71
CA PRO A 115 -8.91 16.73 -6.06
C PRO A 115 -8.45 18.09 -5.56
N ALA A 116 -7.66 18.12 -4.49
CA ALA A 116 -7.14 19.36 -3.93
C ALA A 116 -5.67 19.21 -3.51
N PHE A 117 -4.89 20.25 -3.76
CA PHE A 117 -3.51 20.38 -3.31
C PHE A 117 -3.30 21.77 -2.70
N MET A 118 -2.23 21.89 -1.93
CA MET A 118 -1.65 23.17 -1.56
C MET A 118 -0.14 23.07 -1.83
N LEU A 119 0.44 24.14 -2.34
CA LEU A 119 1.86 24.22 -2.68
C LEU A 119 2.40 25.54 -2.13
N THR A 120 3.40 25.47 -1.25
CA THR A 120 4.11 26.66 -0.78
C THR A 120 5.52 26.70 -1.35
N LEU A 121 5.97 27.88 -1.78
CA LEU A 121 7.34 28.16 -2.21
C LEU A 121 8.01 28.97 -1.10
N ASN A 122 9.05 28.43 -0.47
CA ASN A 122 9.76 29.06 0.65
C ASN A 122 8.79 29.55 1.76
N SER A 123 7.78 28.72 2.09
CA SER A 123 6.67 29.01 3.03
C SER A 123 5.64 30.06 2.61
N GLN A 124 5.73 30.66 1.43
CA GLN A 124 4.65 31.46 0.84
C GLN A 124 3.71 30.56 0.02
N ASP A 125 2.40 30.64 0.25
CA ASP A 125 1.41 29.93 -0.59
C ASP A 125 1.41 30.49 -2.02
N ILE A 126 1.57 29.59 -2.99
CA ILE A 126 1.55 29.89 -4.43
C ILE A 126 0.40 29.17 -5.15
N THR A 127 -0.44 28.42 -4.43
CA THR A 127 -1.45 27.51 -4.99
C THR A 127 -2.36 28.18 -6.01
N SER A 128 -2.84 29.40 -5.75
CA SER A 128 -3.72 30.16 -6.64
C SER A 128 -3.08 30.58 -7.98
N ASN A 129 -1.75 30.68 -8.03
CA ASN A 129 -1.02 31.04 -9.26
C ASN A 129 -0.82 29.81 -10.17
N PHE A 130 -0.84 28.61 -9.58
CA PHE A 130 -0.55 27.33 -10.22
C PHE A 130 -1.83 26.53 -10.53
N SER A 131 -2.89 26.66 -9.72
CA SER A 131 -4.13 25.87 -9.83
C SER A 131 -4.80 25.92 -11.20
N ASN A 132 -4.78 27.09 -11.85
CA ASN A 132 -5.44 27.32 -13.13
C ASN A 132 -4.55 26.92 -14.33
N ARG A 133 -3.32 26.47 -14.08
CA ARG A 133 -2.32 26.08 -15.08
C ARG A 133 -1.87 24.63 -14.95
N LEU A 134 -2.28 23.93 -13.91
CA LEU A 134 -1.78 22.58 -13.61
C LEU A 134 -2.28 21.56 -14.64
N ILE A 135 -1.36 21.05 -15.45
CA ILE A 135 -1.60 19.96 -16.40
C ILE A 135 -1.48 18.63 -15.66
N SER A 136 -0.39 18.46 -14.89
CA SER A 136 -0.18 17.28 -14.06
C SER A 136 0.69 17.57 -12.83
N LEU A 137 0.44 16.83 -11.75
CA LEU A 137 1.28 16.76 -10.56
C LEU A 137 1.49 15.29 -10.20
N THR A 138 2.76 14.87 -10.17
CA THR A 138 3.18 13.51 -9.83
C THR A 138 4.11 13.56 -8.63
N MET A 139 3.75 12.89 -7.54
CA MET A 139 4.60 12.74 -6.36
C MET A 139 4.89 11.25 -6.12
N THR A 140 6.17 10.87 -6.14
CA THR A 140 6.63 9.52 -5.85
C THR A 140 7.35 9.48 -4.50
N ASP A 141 6.85 8.70 -3.55
CA ASP A 141 7.50 8.38 -2.27
C ASP A 141 8.18 7.01 -2.36
N ASN A 142 9.50 6.97 -2.12
CA ASN A 142 10.34 5.79 -2.32
C ASN A 142 10.90 5.25 -1.00
N ARG A 143 10.81 3.93 -0.79
CA ARG A 143 11.42 3.30 0.40
C ARG A 143 12.94 3.17 0.26
N GLY A 144 13.67 4.15 0.78
CA GLY A 144 15.10 4.05 1.02
C GLY A 144 15.81 5.38 0.83
N PHE A 145 17.03 5.31 0.31
CA PHE A 145 17.88 6.49 0.08
C PHE A 145 17.69 7.06 -1.34
N GLU A 146 16.75 6.51 -2.10
CA GLU A 146 16.22 7.15 -3.30
C GLU A 146 15.42 8.39 -2.89
N ALA A 147 15.47 9.43 -3.71
CA ALA A 147 14.70 10.64 -3.47
C ALA A 147 13.20 10.34 -3.55
N ASP A 148 12.38 10.93 -2.67
CA ASP A 148 11.01 11.23 -3.08
C ASP A 148 11.09 12.33 -4.16
N GLN A 149 10.33 12.17 -5.24
CA GLN A 149 10.33 13.08 -6.39
C GLN A 149 8.96 13.73 -6.55
N LEU A 150 8.96 15.02 -6.86
CA LEU A 150 7.79 15.81 -7.20
C LEU A 150 8.01 16.44 -8.59
N ASP A 151 7.20 16.01 -9.55
CA ASP A 151 7.12 16.59 -10.89
C ASP A 151 5.81 17.39 -11.01
N ILE A 152 5.91 18.64 -11.47
CA ILE A 152 4.78 19.55 -11.68
C ILE A 152 4.85 20.06 -13.12
N GLU A 153 3.79 19.85 -13.89
CA GLU A 153 3.65 20.25 -15.29
C GLU A 153 2.60 21.36 -15.41
N LEU A 154 2.96 22.46 -16.06
CA LEU A 154 2.17 23.69 -16.11
C LEU A 154 2.00 24.18 -17.55
N ASP A 155 0.83 24.74 -17.84
CA ASP A 155 0.55 25.52 -19.04
C ASP A 155 1.21 26.91 -18.95
N ASP A 156 2.08 27.22 -19.91
CA ASP A 156 2.71 28.53 -20.09
C ASP A 156 2.48 29.10 -21.50
N THR A 157 1.37 28.73 -22.14
CA THR A 157 0.93 29.23 -23.47
C THR A 157 0.80 30.77 -23.55
N ASP A 158 0.84 31.48 -22.43
CA ASP A 158 0.83 32.94 -22.36
C ASP A 158 2.12 33.58 -21.79
N GLY A 159 3.16 32.79 -21.54
CA GLY A 159 4.51 33.21 -21.13
C GLY A 159 4.58 33.97 -19.81
N LYS A 160 3.79 33.57 -18.81
CA LYS A 160 3.68 34.24 -17.49
C LYS A 160 4.09 33.39 -16.30
N VAL A 161 4.47 32.12 -16.49
CA VAL A 161 4.95 31.28 -15.38
C VAL A 161 6.41 31.65 -15.06
N GLU A 162 6.62 32.42 -14.00
CA GLU A 162 7.97 32.73 -13.53
C GLU A 162 8.72 31.45 -13.17
N LEU A 163 9.89 31.25 -13.81
CA LEU A 163 10.78 30.11 -13.56
C LEU A 163 11.27 30.17 -12.11
N PRO A 164 10.95 29.19 -11.24
CA PRO A 164 11.42 29.22 -9.85
C PRO A 164 12.95 29.09 -9.79
N LEU A 165 13.57 29.69 -8.77
CA LEU A 165 15.01 29.55 -8.60
C LEU A 165 15.37 28.09 -8.26
N ARG A 166 16.36 27.54 -8.98
CA ARG A 166 16.94 26.22 -8.66
C ARG A 166 17.47 26.23 -7.22
N GLY A 167 16.97 25.33 -6.39
CA GLY A 167 17.27 25.28 -4.96
C GLY A 167 16.22 25.93 -4.05
N ALA A 168 15.16 26.54 -4.59
CA ALA A 168 13.99 26.90 -3.80
C ALA A 168 13.28 25.66 -3.26
N VAL A 169 12.60 25.80 -2.12
CA VAL A 169 11.91 24.70 -1.42
C VAL A 169 10.41 24.79 -1.67
N LEU A 170 9.84 23.69 -2.17
CA LEU A 170 8.41 23.48 -2.35
C LEU A 170 7.88 22.53 -1.26
N THR A 171 6.98 22.98 -0.39
CA THR A 171 6.24 22.06 0.50
C THR A 171 4.92 21.69 -0.17
N LEU A 172 4.60 20.40 -0.20
CA LEU A 172 3.40 19.86 -0.84
C LEU A 172 2.39 19.34 0.18
N TRP A 173 1.12 19.64 -0.01
CA TRP A 173 0.00 18.97 0.64
C TRP A 173 -0.97 18.41 -0.41
N LEU A 174 -1.46 17.19 -0.21
CA LEU A 174 -2.40 16.51 -1.11
C LEU A 174 -3.65 16.04 -0.39
N GLY A 175 -4.78 16.03 -1.10
CA GLY A 175 -6.06 15.52 -0.60
C GLY A 175 -7.21 15.77 -1.58
N TRP A 176 -8.38 16.03 -1.01
CA TRP A 176 -9.63 16.25 -1.73
C TRP A 176 -10.34 17.49 -1.20
N GLN A 177 -11.10 18.18 -2.06
CA GLN A 177 -11.83 19.39 -1.67
C GLN A 177 -12.79 19.11 -0.50
N GLY A 178 -12.83 20.01 0.48
CA GLY A 178 -13.62 19.85 1.71
C GLY A 178 -13.02 18.90 2.76
N SER A 179 -11.92 18.20 2.45
CA SER A 179 -11.15 17.40 3.42
C SER A 179 -9.87 18.14 3.85
N ALA A 180 -9.30 17.76 5.00
CA ALA A 180 -7.98 18.24 5.39
C ALA A 180 -6.90 17.68 4.44
N LEU A 181 -6.02 18.54 3.93
CA LEU A 181 -4.91 18.13 3.07
C LEU A 181 -3.77 17.56 3.93
N LEU A 182 -3.20 16.42 3.52
CA LEU A 182 -2.09 15.79 4.22
C LEU A 182 -0.76 16.34 3.69
N ASN A 183 0.11 16.79 4.59
CA ASN A 183 1.48 17.21 4.25
C ASN A 183 2.27 16.01 3.71
N LYS A 184 2.90 16.19 2.56
CA LYS A 184 3.72 15.18 1.87
C LYS A 184 5.23 15.43 1.94
N GLY A 185 5.66 16.55 2.53
CA GLY A 185 7.05 16.89 2.75
C GLY A 185 7.53 18.07 1.91
N ASP A 186 8.81 18.39 2.11
CA ASP A 186 9.53 19.50 1.49
C ASP A 186 10.41 18.97 0.35
N PHE A 187 10.35 19.60 -0.82
CA PHE A 187 11.06 19.19 -2.04
C PHE A 187 11.90 20.37 -2.58
N THR A 188 13.19 20.15 -2.80
CA THR A 188 14.10 21.16 -3.35
C THR A 188 14.09 21.10 -4.88
N VAL A 189 13.80 22.22 -5.56
CA VAL A 189 13.74 22.30 -7.03
C VAL A 189 15.09 21.97 -7.66
N ASP A 190 15.18 20.84 -8.37
CA ASP A 190 16.42 20.30 -8.93
C ASP A 190 16.58 20.59 -10.42
N GLU A 191 15.51 20.40 -11.19
CA GLU A 191 15.47 20.57 -12.65
C GLU A 191 14.25 21.41 -13.07
N ILE A 192 14.40 22.17 -14.15
CA ILE A 192 13.33 22.96 -14.77
C ILE A 192 13.50 22.83 -16.28
N GLU A 193 12.44 22.39 -16.96
CA GLU A 193 12.41 22.07 -18.38
C GLU A 193 11.22 22.81 -19.01
N HIS A 194 11.48 23.66 -20.01
CA HIS A 194 10.45 24.34 -20.80
C HIS A 194 10.39 23.72 -22.20
N ARG A 195 9.20 23.37 -22.67
CA ARG A 195 8.92 22.85 -24.01
C ARG A 195 8.05 23.82 -24.79
N GLY A 196 8.16 23.79 -26.12
CA GLY A 196 7.35 24.63 -27.00
C GLY A 196 6.23 23.85 -27.70
N ALA A 197 5.13 24.55 -28.01
CA ALA A 197 3.99 24.14 -28.82
C ALA A 197 3.41 22.72 -28.55
N PRO A 198 2.53 22.55 -27.54
CA PRO A 198 2.08 23.55 -26.57
C PRO A 198 3.22 23.99 -25.65
N ASP A 199 3.19 25.26 -25.23
CA ASP A 199 4.25 25.79 -24.37
C ASP A 199 4.01 25.33 -22.93
N THR A 200 4.87 24.44 -22.43
CA THR A 200 4.72 23.81 -21.10
C THR A 200 5.97 23.92 -20.26
N LEU A 201 5.78 24.12 -18.96
CA LEU A 201 6.85 24.16 -17.97
C LEU A 201 6.76 22.96 -17.03
N THR A 202 7.82 22.14 -17.01
CA THR A 202 7.99 21.05 -16.04
C THR A 202 9.00 21.48 -14.97
N ILE A 203 8.55 21.52 -13.73
CA ILE A 203 9.38 21.72 -12.53
C ILE A 203 9.58 20.35 -11.88
N ARG A 204 10.84 19.93 -11.70
CA ARG A 204 11.19 18.74 -10.89
C ARG A 204 11.81 19.18 -9.57
N ALA A 205 11.45 18.48 -8.50
CA ALA A 205 11.95 18.73 -7.16
C ALA A 205 12.12 17.42 -6.37
N ARG A 206 13.06 17.41 -5.40
CA ARG A 206 13.42 16.19 -4.65
C ARG A 206 13.47 16.42 -3.14
N SER A 207 12.99 15.44 -2.38
CA SER A 207 12.80 15.47 -0.92
C SER A 207 14.08 15.63 -0.08
N ALA A 208 15.25 15.37 -0.68
CA ALA A 208 16.54 15.79 -0.13
C ALA A 208 17.34 16.58 -1.17
N ASP A 209 18.06 17.62 -0.73
CA ASP A 209 18.98 18.34 -1.62
C ASP A 209 20.24 17.50 -1.90
N PHE A 210 20.16 16.71 -2.96
CA PHE A 210 21.25 15.89 -3.49
C PHE A 210 22.38 16.73 -4.14
N ARG A 211 22.32 18.07 -4.11
CA ARG A 211 23.46 18.97 -4.39
C ARG A 211 24.37 19.17 -3.17
N GLY A 212 23.89 18.85 -1.96
CA GLY A 212 24.60 19.03 -0.70
C GLY A 212 25.75 18.03 -0.47
N THR A 213 26.41 18.14 0.70
CA THR A 213 27.57 17.31 1.06
C THR A 213 27.29 15.80 1.08
N LEU A 214 26.03 15.37 1.17
CA LEU A 214 25.64 13.96 1.08
C LEU A 214 26.11 13.27 -0.21
N ASN A 215 26.24 14.02 -1.32
CA ASN A 215 26.72 13.51 -2.60
C ASN A 215 28.18 13.85 -2.90
N SER A 216 28.88 14.61 -2.04
CA SER A 216 30.32 14.79 -2.17
C SER A 216 31.04 13.47 -1.90
N ARG A 217 31.85 13.00 -2.87
CA ARG A 217 32.73 11.84 -2.69
C ARG A 217 33.80 12.13 -1.64
N ARG A 218 34.13 11.14 -0.80
CA ARG A 218 35.10 11.28 0.29
C ARG A 218 36.01 10.07 0.40
N GLU A 219 37.13 10.28 1.07
CA GLU A 219 38.01 9.25 1.59
C GLU A 219 38.09 9.44 3.11
N GLU A 220 37.64 8.44 3.87
CA GLU A 220 37.54 8.49 5.33
C GLU A 220 37.53 7.07 5.91
N SER A 221 38.52 6.75 6.74
CA SER A 221 38.65 5.44 7.38
C SER A 221 38.04 5.45 8.78
N TRP A 222 37.09 4.55 9.02
CA TRP A 222 36.40 4.39 10.30
C TRP A 222 36.97 3.18 11.03
N HIS A 223 37.20 3.31 12.33
CA HIS A 223 37.83 2.29 13.19
C HIS A 223 37.11 2.23 14.54
N ASP A 224 36.96 1.01 15.09
CA ASP A 224 36.45 0.71 16.43
C ASP A 224 35.24 1.56 16.89
N THR A 225 34.30 1.81 15.97
CA THR A 225 33.11 2.64 16.17
C THR A 225 31.83 1.78 16.14
N THR A 226 30.74 2.26 16.73
CA THR A 226 29.41 1.65 16.50
C THR A 226 28.74 2.20 15.24
N LEU A 227 27.83 1.41 14.67
CA LEU A 227 26.99 1.84 13.55
C LEU A 227 26.13 3.07 13.92
N GLY A 228 25.70 3.18 15.18
CA GLY A 228 24.96 4.34 15.67
C GLY A 228 25.78 5.64 15.69
N GLU A 229 27.05 5.57 16.13
CA GLU A 229 27.96 6.72 16.16
C GLU A 229 28.39 7.17 14.75
N LEU A 230 28.67 6.21 13.86
CA LEU A 230 28.98 6.46 12.46
C LEU A 230 27.84 7.23 11.77
N VAL A 231 26.60 6.71 11.85
CA VAL A 231 25.42 7.37 11.25
C VAL A 231 25.14 8.72 11.92
N SER A 232 25.35 8.84 13.24
CA SER A 232 25.25 10.12 13.96
C SER A 232 26.26 11.16 13.49
N THR A 233 27.49 10.73 13.19
CA THR A 233 28.56 11.60 12.70
C THR A 233 28.30 12.10 11.28
N ILE A 234 27.87 11.20 10.38
CA ILE A 234 27.45 11.57 9.02
C ILE A 234 26.23 12.49 9.04
N ALA A 235 25.23 12.23 9.89
CA ALA A 235 24.07 13.11 10.03
C ALA A 235 24.49 14.52 10.44
N LYS A 236 25.30 14.66 11.51
CA LYS A 236 25.84 15.94 11.99
C LYS A 236 26.62 16.69 10.90
N ARG A 237 27.52 15.99 10.17
CA ARG A 237 28.26 16.56 9.02
C ARG A 237 27.33 17.20 7.99
N ASN A 238 26.19 16.56 7.74
CA ASN A 238 25.21 16.99 6.74
C ASN A 238 24.07 17.85 7.33
N LYS A 239 24.22 18.36 8.56
CA LYS A 239 23.23 19.18 9.29
C LYS A 239 21.89 18.46 9.55
N LEU A 240 21.87 17.13 9.49
CA LEU A 240 20.72 16.29 9.78
C LEU A 240 20.76 15.74 11.21
N THR A 241 19.60 15.35 11.73
CA THR A 241 19.50 14.65 13.02
C THR A 241 19.35 13.15 12.81
N ALA A 242 20.19 12.33 13.44
CA ALA A 242 20.16 10.87 13.26
C ALA A 242 19.06 10.19 14.10
N SER A 243 18.34 9.25 13.48
CA SER A 243 17.37 8.38 14.13
C SER A 243 17.64 6.93 13.70
N VAL A 244 18.38 6.21 14.54
CA VAL A 244 18.83 4.83 14.30
C VAL A 244 18.04 3.86 15.18
N ALA A 245 17.52 2.76 14.63
CA ALA A 245 16.83 1.74 15.41
C ALA A 245 17.76 1.09 16.46
N ASP A 246 17.28 0.81 17.67
CA ASP A 246 18.12 0.37 18.79
C ASP A 246 18.88 -0.94 18.55
N SER A 247 18.24 -1.88 17.84
CA SER A 247 18.86 -3.14 17.38
C SER A 247 20.01 -2.95 16.37
N LEU A 248 20.11 -1.77 15.76
CA LEU A 248 21.17 -1.40 14.82
C LEU A 248 22.23 -0.51 15.47
N LYS A 249 21.87 0.32 16.47
CA LYS A 249 22.79 1.26 17.15
C LYS A 249 24.07 0.57 17.64
N GLN A 250 23.92 -0.54 18.36
CA GLN A 250 25.01 -1.22 19.08
C GLN A 250 25.84 -2.17 18.22
N ILE A 251 25.66 -2.19 16.90
CA ILE A 251 26.45 -3.04 16.00
C ILE A 251 27.88 -2.48 15.93
N PRO A 252 28.92 -3.24 16.34
CA PRO A 252 30.30 -2.79 16.22
C PRO A 252 30.77 -2.83 14.77
N VAL A 253 31.55 -1.82 14.40
CA VAL A 253 32.23 -1.65 13.10
C VAL A 253 33.73 -1.55 13.39
N PRO A 254 34.45 -2.69 13.46
CA PRO A 254 35.87 -2.69 13.84
C PRO A 254 36.74 -1.87 12.88
N HIS A 255 36.42 -1.96 11.59
CA HIS A 255 37.00 -1.11 10.55
C HIS A 255 36.07 -1.09 9.32
N ILE A 256 35.91 0.07 8.69
CA ILE A 256 35.38 0.21 7.34
C ILE A 256 35.89 1.51 6.69
N ASP A 257 36.35 1.43 5.45
CA ASP A 257 36.70 2.63 4.67
C ASP A 257 35.51 3.13 3.86
N GLN A 258 35.30 4.45 3.88
CA GLN A 258 34.59 5.19 2.85
C GLN A 258 35.64 5.59 1.79
N SER A 259 35.59 5.04 0.58
CA SER A 259 36.66 5.19 -0.43
C SER A 259 36.09 5.68 -1.77
N GLN A 260 36.29 6.96 -2.09
CA GLN A 260 35.75 7.63 -3.29
C GLN A 260 34.22 7.53 -3.45
N GLU A 261 33.51 7.17 -2.39
CA GLU A 261 32.05 7.11 -2.35
C GLU A 261 31.49 8.30 -1.56
N SER A 262 30.27 8.71 -1.87
CA SER A 262 29.59 9.77 -1.14
C SER A 262 28.92 9.24 0.13
N ASP A 263 28.62 10.12 1.08
CA ASP A 263 27.93 9.77 2.33
C ASP A 263 26.61 9.00 2.04
N ALA A 264 25.89 9.40 0.98
CA ALA A 264 24.70 8.70 0.48
C ALA A 264 24.96 7.22 0.11
N VAL A 265 25.99 6.97 -0.69
CA VAL A 265 26.38 5.61 -1.14
C VAL A 265 26.91 4.81 0.04
N PHE A 266 27.70 5.42 0.93
CA PHE A 266 28.24 4.78 2.13
C PHE A 266 27.15 4.34 3.10
N LEU A 267 26.19 5.22 3.41
CA LEU A 267 25.03 4.92 4.25
C LEU A 267 24.19 3.78 3.66
N THR A 268 23.94 3.82 2.34
CA THR A 268 23.22 2.76 1.62
C THR A 268 23.98 1.43 1.72
N ARG A 269 25.30 1.44 1.45
CA ARG A 269 26.21 0.28 1.57
C ARG A 269 26.25 -0.28 2.99
N LEU A 270 26.20 0.56 4.02
CA LEU A 270 26.10 0.15 5.42
C LEU A 270 24.76 -0.49 5.74
N ALA A 271 23.64 0.07 5.27
CA ALA A 271 22.31 -0.48 5.55
C ALA A 271 22.08 -1.83 4.86
N ASP A 272 22.47 -1.94 3.59
CA ASP A 272 22.37 -3.14 2.75
C ASP A 272 23.25 -4.29 3.29
N ARG A 273 24.31 -3.97 4.06
CA ARG A 273 25.15 -4.92 4.84
C ARG A 273 24.57 -5.32 6.20
N ASN A 274 23.57 -4.61 6.71
CA ASN A 274 23.01 -4.78 8.07
C ASN A 274 21.51 -5.12 8.10
N GLY A 275 20.85 -5.29 6.95
CA GLY A 275 19.39 -5.55 6.89
C GLY A 275 18.54 -4.32 7.19
N ALA A 276 19.12 -3.13 7.02
CA ALA A 276 18.48 -1.86 7.28
C ALA A 276 18.05 -1.17 5.97
N THR A 277 17.29 -0.09 6.13
CA THR A 277 17.04 0.94 5.12
C THR A 277 17.44 2.29 5.70
N VAL A 278 17.93 3.19 4.85
CA VAL A 278 18.24 4.57 5.22
C VAL A 278 17.34 5.49 4.43
N SER A 279 16.76 6.52 5.04
CA SER A 279 16.05 7.58 4.32
C SER A 279 16.26 8.94 4.99
N VAL A 280 16.00 10.03 4.27
CA VAL A 280 16.05 11.39 4.81
C VAL A 280 14.68 12.02 4.65
N LYS A 281 13.99 12.31 5.76
CA LYS A 281 12.68 13.00 5.76
C LYS A 281 12.62 13.99 6.93
N ALA A 282 12.08 15.20 6.70
CA ALA A 282 11.91 16.27 7.70
C ALA A 282 13.16 16.56 8.57
N GLY A 283 14.32 16.75 7.94
CA GLY A 283 15.60 17.06 8.62
C GLY A 283 16.19 15.89 9.44
N LYS A 284 15.61 14.69 9.35
CA LYS A 284 16.06 13.47 10.05
C LYS A 284 16.61 12.45 9.07
N LEU A 285 17.78 11.93 9.40
CA LEU A 285 18.38 10.76 8.77
C LEU A 285 17.90 9.52 9.53
N LEU A 286 16.97 8.78 8.92
CA LEU A 286 16.37 7.57 9.47
C LEU A 286 17.20 6.35 9.06
N PHE A 287 17.51 5.45 10.00
CA PHE A 287 18.25 4.21 9.76
C PHE A 287 17.55 3.06 10.50
N LEU A 288 16.66 2.35 9.80
CA LEU A 288 15.63 1.46 10.37
C LEU A 288 15.78 0.03 9.81
N LYS A 289 15.27 -1.01 10.50
CA LYS A 289 15.20 -2.37 9.91
C LYS A 289 14.18 -2.37 8.78
N ALA A 290 14.60 -2.75 7.58
CA ALA A 290 13.72 -2.78 6.40
C ALA A 290 12.63 -3.86 6.55
N GLY A 291 11.39 -3.55 6.15
CA GLY A 291 10.25 -4.45 6.23
C GLY A 291 9.62 -4.58 7.62
N SER A 292 10.09 -3.82 8.60
CA SER A 292 9.58 -3.90 9.99
C SER A 292 8.19 -3.29 10.17
N ALA A 293 7.73 -2.45 9.23
CA ALA A 293 6.48 -1.70 9.34
C ALA A 293 6.39 -0.84 10.63
N LEU A 294 7.54 -0.34 11.10
CA LEU A 294 7.64 0.58 12.22
C LEU A 294 7.91 2.00 11.71
N THR A 295 7.26 2.98 12.35
CA THR A 295 7.59 4.40 12.17
C THR A 295 9.01 4.71 12.64
N ALA A 296 9.54 5.88 12.26
CA ALA A 296 10.76 6.47 12.83
C ALA A 296 10.75 6.62 14.37
N SER A 297 9.59 6.48 15.01
CA SER A 297 9.42 6.50 16.48
C SER A 297 9.36 5.11 17.13
N GLY A 298 9.60 4.04 16.36
CA GLY A 298 9.47 2.65 16.81
C GLY A 298 8.02 2.14 16.96
N LYS A 299 7.02 3.02 16.87
CA LYS A 299 5.60 2.64 16.91
C LYS A 299 5.21 1.87 15.62
N PRO A 300 4.43 0.78 15.72
CA PRO A 300 3.88 0.10 14.55
C PRO A 300 3.02 1.02 13.68
N ILE A 301 3.13 0.88 12.36
CA ILE A 301 2.23 1.53 11.40
C ILE A 301 0.93 0.71 11.34
N PRO A 302 -0.27 1.32 11.47
CA PRO A 302 -1.54 0.60 11.37
C PRO A 302 -1.70 -0.14 10.04
N GLN A 303 -2.25 -1.36 10.07
CA GLN A 303 -2.52 -2.11 8.84
C GLN A 303 -3.70 -1.48 8.08
N MET A 304 -3.45 -1.11 6.82
CA MET A 304 -4.49 -0.67 5.91
C MET A 304 -5.11 -1.85 5.17
N THR A 305 -6.40 -1.77 4.87
CA THR A 305 -7.09 -2.70 3.97
C THR A 305 -7.31 -2.01 2.63
N LEU A 306 -7.11 -2.75 1.53
CA LEU A 306 -7.49 -2.37 0.17
C LEU A 306 -8.38 -3.46 -0.42
N THR A 307 -9.46 -3.08 -1.10
CA THR A 307 -10.36 -4.00 -1.80
C THR A 307 -10.15 -3.94 -3.32
N ARG A 308 -10.56 -4.99 -4.04
CA ARG A 308 -10.58 -4.97 -5.52
C ARG A 308 -11.51 -3.87 -6.10
N SER A 309 -12.42 -3.31 -5.31
CA SER A 309 -13.26 -2.16 -5.70
C SER A 309 -12.52 -0.82 -5.64
N ASP A 310 -11.35 -0.75 -5.00
CA ASP A 310 -10.65 0.52 -4.74
C ASP A 310 -9.82 0.99 -5.95
N GLY A 311 -9.62 0.14 -6.97
CA GLY A 311 -8.71 0.41 -8.09
C GLY A 311 -8.93 -0.44 -9.35
N ASP A 312 -8.86 0.21 -10.51
CA ASP A 312 -9.23 -0.37 -11.82
C ASP A 312 -8.17 -1.30 -12.41
N ARG A 313 -6.89 -1.10 -12.03
CA ARG A 313 -5.74 -1.79 -12.61
C ARG A 313 -4.87 -2.39 -11.51
N HIS A 314 -4.52 -3.66 -11.67
CA HIS A 314 -3.55 -4.34 -10.82
C HIS A 314 -2.69 -5.29 -11.65
N GLN A 315 -1.46 -5.52 -11.20
CA GLN A 315 -0.54 -6.52 -11.74
C GLN A 315 0.00 -7.36 -10.58
N PHE A 316 0.10 -8.67 -10.81
CA PHE A 316 0.69 -9.61 -9.86
C PHE A 316 1.72 -10.46 -10.60
N ALA A 317 2.96 -10.46 -10.11
CA ALA A 317 4.05 -11.23 -10.66
C ALA A 317 4.68 -12.12 -9.57
N ILE A 318 5.03 -13.35 -9.93
CA ILE A 318 5.91 -14.21 -9.14
C ILE A 318 7.18 -14.39 -9.98
N ALA A 319 8.34 -14.10 -9.39
CA ALA A 319 9.60 -14.02 -10.11
C ALA A 319 10.53 -15.21 -9.82
N ASP A 320 10.44 -16.27 -10.62
CA ASP A 320 11.42 -17.38 -10.58
C ASP A 320 12.84 -16.94 -11.01
N ARG A 321 12.98 -15.78 -11.66
CA ARG A 321 14.25 -15.12 -11.97
C ARG A 321 14.88 -14.54 -10.70
N GLY A 322 15.50 -15.42 -9.92
CA GLY A 322 15.93 -15.12 -8.56
C GLY A 322 15.53 -16.19 -7.56
N ALA A 323 15.05 -17.36 -8.02
CA ALA A 323 14.84 -18.58 -7.24
C ALA A 323 16.17 -19.19 -6.73
N TYR A 324 16.96 -18.38 -6.04
CA TYR A 324 18.04 -18.84 -5.19
C TYR A 324 17.42 -19.53 -3.98
N THR A 325 17.90 -20.72 -3.62
CA THR A 325 17.34 -21.40 -2.44
C THR A 325 18.06 -21.00 -1.15
N GLY A 326 19.22 -20.36 -1.27
CA GLY A 326 19.90 -19.65 -0.17
C GLY A 326 20.90 -18.59 -0.65
N VAL A 327 21.47 -17.84 0.29
CA VAL A 327 22.54 -16.84 0.10
C VAL A 327 23.76 -17.24 0.91
N THR A 328 24.95 -17.33 0.30
CA THR A 328 26.22 -17.51 1.03
C THR A 328 27.04 -16.22 1.16
N ALA A 329 27.64 -16.00 2.32
CA ALA A 329 28.60 -14.90 2.56
C ALA A 329 29.92 -15.43 3.12
N LYS A 330 31.04 -14.93 2.56
CA LYS A 330 32.42 -15.29 2.97
C LYS A 330 32.97 -14.31 4.01
N TRP A 331 33.78 -14.79 4.96
CA TRP A 331 34.54 -13.93 5.86
C TRP A 331 35.98 -14.41 6.07
N LEU A 332 36.86 -13.49 6.47
CA LEU A 332 38.25 -13.76 6.83
C LEU A 332 38.54 -13.24 8.24
N HIS A 333 39.22 -14.05 9.08
CA HIS A 333 39.74 -13.61 10.37
C HIS A 333 41.24 -13.29 10.25
N THR A 334 41.59 -12.00 10.27
CA THR A 334 42.98 -11.54 10.09
C THR A 334 43.80 -11.48 11.38
N LYS A 335 43.19 -11.69 12.57
CA LYS A 335 43.86 -11.53 13.88
C LYS A 335 44.62 -12.77 14.36
N ASP A 336 44.30 -13.97 13.87
CA ASP A 336 44.98 -15.23 14.25
C ASP A 336 45.37 -16.05 13.01
N PRO A 337 46.64 -16.02 12.56
CA PRO A 337 47.11 -16.80 11.41
C PRO A 337 47.36 -18.29 11.74
N LYS A 338 46.81 -18.82 12.83
CA LYS A 338 47.02 -20.21 13.29
C LYS A 338 45.89 -21.15 12.81
N PRO A 339 46.21 -22.33 12.26
CA PRO A 339 45.24 -23.11 11.49
C PRO A 339 44.36 -24.07 12.30
N GLN A 340 43.16 -23.63 12.68
CA GLN A 340 42.08 -24.53 13.11
C GLN A 340 41.27 -25.06 11.89
N LYS A 341 40.50 -26.15 12.06
CA LYS A 341 39.71 -26.83 11.00
C LYS A 341 38.41 -27.42 11.62
N GLN A 342 37.23 -27.23 11.02
CA GLN A 342 35.97 -27.89 11.43
C GLN A 342 34.87 -27.72 10.37
N LYS A 343 33.93 -28.67 10.22
CA LYS A 343 32.70 -28.46 9.41
C LYS A 343 31.60 -27.83 10.25
N VAL A 344 30.82 -26.95 9.63
CA VAL A 344 29.43 -26.70 10.06
C VAL A 344 28.50 -27.53 9.18
N THR A 345 27.93 -28.60 9.71
CA THR A 345 26.99 -29.48 8.98
C THR A 345 25.68 -29.59 9.74
N LEU A 346 24.77 -28.64 9.49
CA LEU A 346 23.48 -28.56 10.16
C LEU A 346 22.52 -29.67 9.67
N LYS A 347 21.83 -30.32 10.61
CA LYS A 347 20.76 -31.29 10.34
C LYS A 347 19.40 -30.58 10.28
N ARG A 348 18.48 -31.13 9.49
CA ARG A 348 17.09 -30.65 9.41
C ARG A 348 16.34 -30.85 10.73
N GLN A 349 15.82 -29.76 11.30
CA GLN A 349 14.53 -29.79 11.99
C GLN A 349 13.41 -29.72 10.93
N PRO A 350 12.40 -30.61 10.95
CA PRO A 350 11.29 -30.55 10.00
C PRO A 350 10.23 -29.51 10.45
N LYS A 351 10.33 -28.28 9.95
CA LYS A 351 9.23 -27.30 10.03
C LYS A 351 8.17 -27.55 8.95
N GLU A 352 6.97 -27.01 9.16
CA GLU A 352 5.78 -27.26 8.34
C GLU A 352 5.88 -26.69 6.91
N LYS A 353 5.02 -27.16 6.00
CA LYS A 353 5.07 -26.85 4.56
C LYS A 353 4.62 -25.42 4.25
N HIS A 354 5.51 -24.44 4.42
CA HIS A 354 5.28 -23.08 3.92
C HIS A 354 5.38 -23.01 2.39
N LEU A 355 4.22 -23.07 1.73
CA LEU A 355 3.82 -22.54 0.41
C LEU A 355 4.66 -22.83 -0.85
N ARG A 356 5.80 -23.51 -0.78
CA ARG A 356 6.52 -24.04 -1.97
C ARG A 356 5.85 -25.26 -2.62
N ALA A 357 4.59 -25.53 -2.26
CA ALA A 357 3.84 -26.73 -2.61
C ALA A 357 2.36 -26.41 -2.97
N LEU A 358 2.12 -25.33 -3.71
CA LEU A 358 0.94 -25.24 -4.58
C LEU A 358 1.24 -26.00 -5.88
N GLU A 359 1.30 -27.33 -5.78
CA GLU A 359 1.52 -28.20 -6.93
C GLU A 359 0.38 -28.05 -7.94
N HIS A 360 0.72 -27.79 -9.21
CA HIS A 360 -0.26 -27.94 -10.29
C HIS A 360 -0.76 -29.40 -10.31
N PRO A 361 -2.07 -29.67 -10.47
CA PRO A 361 -2.69 -30.97 -10.14
C PRO A 361 -2.39 -32.14 -11.09
N LYS A 362 -1.24 -32.11 -11.79
CA LYS A 362 -0.74 -33.18 -12.68
C LYS A 362 0.78 -33.45 -12.57
N ALA A 363 1.44 -33.01 -11.50
CA ALA A 363 2.81 -33.44 -11.19
C ALA A 363 2.82 -34.81 -10.47
N LYS A 364 3.65 -35.76 -10.93
CA LYS A 364 3.93 -37.00 -10.18
C LYS A 364 5.31 -36.90 -9.51
N PRO A 365 5.44 -37.12 -8.19
CA PRO A 365 6.73 -37.05 -7.51
C PRO A 365 7.61 -38.27 -7.85
N VAL A 366 8.90 -38.03 -8.07
CA VAL A 366 9.93 -39.06 -8.24
C VAL A 366 10.79 -39.10 -6.98
N SER A 367 10.91 -40.27 -6.35
CA SER A 367 11.68 -40.41 -5.11
C SER A 367 13.20 -40.47 -5.39
N LYS A 368 13.99 -39.84 -4.50
CA LYS A 368 15.46 -40.01 -4.43
C LYS A 368 15.84 -40.58 -3.07
N LYS A 369 16.74 -41.56 -3.06
CA LYS A 369 17.18 -42.29 -1.87
C LYS A 369 18.31 -41.55 -1.16
N THR A 370 18.26 -41.50 0.17
CA THR A 370 19.35 -41.02 1.02
C THR A 370 20.55 -41.98 0.99
N LYS A 371 21.78 -41.43 0.95
CA LYS A 371 23.03 -42.10 1.35
C LYS A 371 23.81 -41.16 2.28
N SER A 372 24.42 -41.70 3.32
CA SER A 372 25.08 -40.95 4.40
C SER A 372 26.62 -41.15 4.40
N ARG A 373 27.40 -40.09 4.67
CA ARG A 373 28.87 -40.14 4.91
C ARG A 373 29.41 -38.84 5.57
N LYS A 374 30.60 -38.90 6.18
CA LYS A 374 31.45 -37.86 6.85
C LYS A 374 32.84 -37.82 6.16
N GLU A 375 33.80 -36.88 6.27
CA GLU A 375 34.04 -35.48 6.78
C GLU A 375 35.48 -35.06 6.33
N PRO A 376 36.10 -33.87 6.62
CA PRO A 376 35.68 -32.69 7.38
C PRO A 376 35.69 -31.38 6.52
N GLU A 377 36.18 -30.23 7.03
CA GLU A 377 36.29 -28.91 6.34
C GLU A 377 37.68 -28.25 6.47
N ALA A 378 37.78 -27.04 5.88
CA ALA A 378 38.97 -26.18 5.83
C ALA A 378 38.77 -24.85 6.61
N ARG A 379 39.43 -23.77 6.17
CA ARG A 379 39.71 -22.54 6.95
C ARG A 379 38.94 -21.28 6.50
N GLU A 380 38.06 -21.41 5.51
CA GLU A 380 37.19 -20.34 5.04
C GLU A 380 35.76 -20.63 5.49
N GLY A 381 35.07 -19.60 5.98
CA GLY A 381 33.67 -19.70 6.35
C GLY A 381 32.76 -19.18 5.24
N GLU A 382 31.85 -20.03 4.77
CA GLU A 382 30.65 -19.61 4.04
C GLU A 382 29.44 -19.80 4.95
N TYR A 383 28.78 -18.70 5.34
CA TYR A 383 27.51 -18.78 6.07
C TYR A 383 26.37 -18.72 5.06
N MET A 384 25.47 -19.70 5.10
CA MET A 384 24.31 -19.82 4.22
C MET A 384 23.01 -19.49 4.95
N ALA A 385 22.25 -18.52 4.44
CA ALA A 385 20.85 -18.31 4.81
C ALA A 385 19.96 -18.94 3.73
N GLY A 386 19.30 -20.06 4.04
CA GLY A 386 18.40 -20.79 3.14
C GLY A 386 18.75 -22.28 2.97
N GLU A 387 18.24 -22.88 1.89
CA GLU A 387 18.59 -24.20 1.38
C GLU A 387 19.81 -24.15 0.43
N ALA A 388 20.38 -25.31 0.09
CA ALA A 388 21.66 -25.45 -0.60
C ALA A 388 21.60 -25.70 -2.12
N ASP A 389 20.40 -25.73 -2.73
CA ASP A 389 20.26 -25.67 -4.19
C ASP A 389 20.44 -24.20 -4.66
N ASN A 390 20.91 -23.98 -5.90
CA ASN A 390 21.08 -22.66 -6.55
C ASN A 390 21.35 -21.48 -5.57
N VAL A 391 22.59 -21.30 -5.13
CA VAL A 391 22.93 -20.36 -4.03
C VAL A 391 23.50 -19.05 -4.57
N LEU A 392 23.01 -17.91 -4.05
CA LEU A 392 23.59 -16.60 -4.33
C LEU A 392 24.81 -16.35 -3.43
N ALA A 393 26.01 -16.52 -3.98
CA ALA A 393 27.24 -16.14 -3.29
C ALA A 393 27.43 -14.61 -3.32
N LEU A 394 27.55 -13.98 -2.14
CA LEU A 394 27.93 -12.57 -2.03
C LEU A 394 29.40 -12.39 -2.39
N THR A 395 29.68 -11.50 -3.34
CA THR A 395 31.03 -11.19 -3.83
C THR A 395 31.90 -10.44 -2.82
N THR A 396 31.28 -9.86 -1.78
CA THR A 396 31.99 -9.17 -0.70
C THR A 396 32.47 -10.17 0.35
N VAL A 397 33.76 -10.12 0.68
CA VAL A 397 34.32 -10.80 1.86
C VAL A 397 34.21 -9.86 3.07
N TYR A 398 33.74 -10.38 4.20
CA TYR A 398 33.51 -9.63 5.43
C TYR A 398 34.61 -9.83 6.48
N ALA A 399 34.76 -8.87 7.40
CA ALA A 399 35.81 -8.88 8.43
C ALA A 399 35.48 -9.75 9.66
N SER A 400 34.26 -10.31 9.75
CA SER A 400 33.87 -11.24 10.81
C SER A 400 32.68 -12.12 10.42
N LYS A 401 32.59 -13.30 11.05
CA LYS A 401 31.44 -14.23 10.94
C LYS A 401 30.10 -13.53 11.17
N ALA A 402 30.00 -12.71 12.23
CA ALA A 402 28.78 -12.00 12.58
C ALA A 402 28.35 -10.95 11.54
N GLN A 403 29.29 -10.35 10.81
CA GLN A 403 28.99 -9.41 9.73
C GLN A 403 28.55 -10.14 8.45
N ALA A 404 29.23 -11.23 8.08
CA ALA A 404 28.82 -12.09 6.96
C ALA A 404 27.42 -12.68 7.18
N MET A 405 27.14 -13.17 8.40
CA MET A 405 25.84 -13.71 8.79
C MET A 405 24.71 -12.68 8.62
N ARG A 406 24.89 -11.47 9.14
CA ARG A 406 23.91 -10.38 8.97
C ARG A 406 23.74 -9.95 7.51
N ALA A 407 24.81 -9.90 6.72
CA ALA A 407 24.72 -9.53 5.31
C ALA A 407 24.04 -10.62 4.45
N ALA A 408 24.32 -11.90 4.71
CA ALA A 408 23.62 -13.02 4.07
C ALA A 408 22.13 -13.02 4.41
N GLN A 409 21.79 -12.89 5.71
CA GLN A 409 20.39 -12.81 6.16
C GLN A 409 19.69 -11.59 5.55
N ALA A 410 20.31 -10.41 5.54
CA ALA A 410 19.76 -9.20 4.93
C ALA A 410 19.43 -9.37 3.44
N LYS A 411 20.30 -10.08 2.70
CA LYS A 411 20.10 -10.37 1.27
C LYS A 411 19.08 -11.48 1.06
N TRP A 412 19.01 -12.47 1.94
CA TRP A 412 17.95 -13.49 1.94
C TRP A 412 16.58 -12.86 2.22
N ASP A 413 16.46 -12.05 3.28
CA ASP A 413 15.26 -11.26 3.61
C ASP A 413 14.85 -10.35 2.44
N LYS A 414 15.80 -9.78 1.68
CA LYS A 414 15.51 -8.97 0.48
C LYS A 414 15.01 -9.82 -0.69
N LEU A 415 15.61 -10.98 -0.94
CA LEU A 415 15.15 -11.93 -1.97
C LEU A 415 13.75 -12.45 -1.66
N GLN A 416 13.51 -12.90 -0.43
CA GLN A 416 12.22 -13.46 0.00
C GLN A 416 11.07 -12.45 -0.12
N ARG A 417 11.32 -11.15 0.09
CA ARG A 417 10.33 -10.08 -0.14
C ARG A 417 9.98 -9.85 -1.61
N GLY A 418 10.95 -10.05 -2.51
CA GLY A 418 10.80 -9.91 -3.96
C GLY A 418 10.34 -11.18 -4.70
N VAL A 419 10.01 -12.27 -3.99
CA VAL A 419 9.48 -13.51 -4.63
C VAL A 419 8.14 -13.25 -5.32
N ALA A 420 7.31 -12.39 -4.74
CA ALA A 420 6.05 -11.95 -5.32
C ALA A 420 5.93 -10.43 -5.23
N GLU A 421 5.66 -9.82 -6.38
CA GLU A 421 5.42 -8.39 -6.54
C GLU A 421 3.94 -8.17 -6.87
N PHE A 422 3.31 -7.22 -6.19
CA PHE A 422 1.94 -6.79 -6.49
C PHE A 422 1.93 -5.28 -6.69
N SER A 423 1.21 -4.80 -7.71
CA SER A 423 0.97 -3.38 -7.89
C SER A 423 -0.49 -3.12 -8.21
N ILE A 424 -0.98 -1.96 -7.76
CA ILE A 424 -2.38 -1.56 -7.92
C ILE A 424 -2.46 -0.04 -8.10
N THR A 425 -3.31 0.41 -9.01
CA THR A 425 -3.68 1.82 -9.16
C THR A 425 -5.04 2.04 -8.54
N LEU A 426 -5.09 2.74 -7.40
CA LEU A 426 -6.32 3.14 -6.75
C LEU A 426 -7.02 4.24 -7.54
N ALA A 427 -8.30 4.03 -7.84
CA ALA A 427 -9.14 4.98 -8.57
C ALA A 427 -9.43 6.25 -7.74
N LEU A 428 -9.42 6.13 -6.41
CA LEU A 428 -9.41 7.26 -5.49
C LEU A 428 -8.03 7.41 -4.85
N GLY A 429 -7.41 8.57 -5.09
CA GLY A 429 -6.17 9.00 -4.46
C GLY A 429 -6.25 8.99 -2.93
N ARG A 430 -5.43 8.14 -2.33
CA ARG A 430 -5.26 7.99 -0.88
C ARG A 430 -3.96 8.66 -0.44
N ALA A 431 -4.06 9.89 0.05
CA ALA A 431 -2.91 10.69 0.51
C ALA A 431 -2.35 10.22 1.88
N ASP A 432 -3.05 9.33 2.59
CA ASP A 432 -2.64 8.73 3.86
C ASP A 432 -1.61 7.59 3.70
N LEU A 433 -1.41 7.08 2.48
CA LEU A 433 -0.46 6.01 2.19
C LEU A 433 0.97 6.53 1.97
N PHE A 434 1.93 5.78 2.50
CA PHE A 434 3.38 5.98 2.39
C PHE A 434 4.11 4.62 2.53
N PRO A 435 5.38 4.48 2.10
CA PRO A 435 6.11 3.21 2.17
C PRO A 435 6.37 2.70 3.60
N GLU A 436 6.71 1.41 3.72
CA GLU A 436 6.68 0.62 4.98
C GLU A 436 5.28 0.48 5.63
N THR A 437 4.22 1.09 5.09
CA THR A 437 2.84 0.81 5.54
C THR A 437 2.46 -0.64 5.23
N PRO A 438 1.99 -1.42 6.22
CA PRO A 438 1.53 -2.79 6.01
C PRO A 438 0.10 -2.79 5.46
N VAL A 439 -0.16 -3.64 4.47
CA VAL A 439 -1.41 -3.71 3.72
C VAL A 439 -1.99 -5.12 3.75
N ARG A 440 -3.31 -5.22 3.86
CA ARG A 440 -4.11 -6.40 3.53
C ARG A 440 -4.89 -6.10 2.26
N VAL A 441 -4.97 -7.07 1.35
CA VAL A 441 -5.75 -6.95 0.11
C VAL A 441 -6.91 -7.94 0.13
N SER A 442 -8.03 -7.60 -0.51
CA SER A 442 -9.20 -8.48 -0.57
C SER A 442 -9.96 -8.42 -1.90
N GLY A 443 -10.49 -9.57 -2.32
CA GLY A 443 -11.26 -9.71 -3.56
C GLY A 443 -10.42 -10.02 -4.79
N PHE A 444 -9.14 -10.37 -4.64
CA PHE A 444 -8.27 -10.81 -5.73
C PHE A 444 -8.21 -12.36 -5.78
N LYS A 445 -7.14 -12.93 -6.32
CA LYS A 445 -6.91 -14.39 -6.23
C LYS A 445 -6.51 -14.73 -4.80
N ARG A 446 -6.92 -15.90 -4.31
CA ARG A 446 -6.63 -16.36 -2.93
C ARG A 446 -5.14 -16.25 -2.54
N VAL A 447 -4.24 -16.54 -3.47
CA VAL A 447 -2.77 -16.43 -3.30
C VAL A 447 -2.25 -15.00 -3.07
N ILE A 448 -3.07 -13.99 -3.33
CA ILE A 448 -2.79 -12.56 -3.15
C ILE A 448 -3.46 -12.08 -1.84
N ASP A 449 -4.72 -12.47 -1.62
CA ASP A 449 -5.52 -12.14 -0.41
C ASP A 449 -5.00 -12.82 0.88
N GLU A 450 -4.44 -14.04 0.77
CA GLU A 450 -3.83 -14.76 1.91
C GLU A 450 -2.48 -14.16 2.34
N GLN A 451 -1.87 -13.30 1.51
CA GLN A 451 -0.54 -12.76 1.73
C GLN A 451 -0.58 -11.42 2.47
N SER A 452 0.36 -11.23 3.42
CA SER A 452 0.60 -9.92 4.04
C SER A 452 1.50 -9.08 3.13
N TRP A 453 1.09 -7.86 2.82
CA TRP A 453 1.79 -6.96 1.92
C TRP A 453 2.42 -5.77 2.67
N LEU A 454 3.43 -5.17 2.06
CA LEU A 454 4.12 -3.97 2.53
C LEU A 454 4.34 -3.02 1.36
N ILE A 455 3.97 -1.75 1.50
CA ILE A 455 4.23 -0.75 0.45
C ILE A 455 5.74 -0.53 0.33
N SER A 456 6.29 -0.77 -0.86
CA SER A 456 7.68 -0.45 -1.23
C SER A 456 7.79 0.96 -1.82
N LYS A 457 6.75 1.43 -2.52
CA LYS A 457 6.71 2.74 -3.19
C LYS A 457 5.26 3.20 -3.42
N VAL A 458 5.05 4.51 -3.39
CA VAL A 458 3.76 5.17 -3.63
C VAL A 458 3.94 6.22 -4.72
N THR A 459 3.04 6.27 -5.71
CA THR A 459 3.00 7.33 -6.70
C THR A 459 1.61 7.96 -6.74
N HIS A 460 1.50 9.17 -6.22
CA HIS A 460 0.31 10.01 -6.34
C HIS A 460 0.32 10.75 -7.68
N ASN A 461 -0.78 10.68 -8.43
CA ASN A 461 -0.94 11.42 -9.68
C ASN A 461 -2.21 12.26 -9.60
N MET A 462 -2.12 13.55 -9.89
CA MET A 462 -3.24 14.47 -10.05
C MET A 462 -3.17 15.10 -11.44
N ASN A 463 -4.18 14.87 -12.28
CA ASN A 463 -4.29 15.41 -13.64
C ASN A 463 -5.77 15.37 -14.09
N ASN A 464 -6.02 15.49 -15.40
CA ASN A 464 -7.38 15.45 -15.99
C ASN A 464 -8.21 14.18 -15.68
N SER A 465 -7.61 13.09 -15.18
CA SER A 465 -8.36 11.91 -14.68
C SER A 465 -8.69 11.96 -13.17
N GLY A 466 -8.44 13.08 -12.49
CA GLY A 466 -8.61 13.24 -11.05
C GLY A 466 -7.33 12.96 -10.24
N PHE A 467 -7.49 12.66 -8.95
CA PHE A 467 -6.40 12.23 -8.06
C PHE A 467 -6.45 10.71 -7.86
N THR A 468 -5.34 10.03 -8.18
CA THR A 468 -5.16 8.58 -8.07
C THR A 468 -3.89 8.25 -7.28
N THR A 469 -3.81 7.03 -6.73
CA THR A 469 -2.60 6.53 -6.06
C THR A 469 -2.18 5.19 -6.67
N GLY A 470 -1.04 5.15 -7.37
CA GLY A 470 -0.32 3.92 -7.67
C GLY A 470 0.44 3.41 -6.45
N LEU A 471 0.42 2.10 -6.23
CA LEU A 471 1.13 1.40 -5.16
C LEU A 471 1.95 0.26 -5.73
N GLU A 472 3.19 0.13 -5.26
CA GLU A 472 4.01 -1.07 -5.41
C GLU A 472 4.12 -1.75 -4.04
N LEU A 473 3.89 -3.05 -4.00
CA LEU A 473 3.72 -3.86 -2.80
C LEU A 473 4.61 -5.11 -2.87
N GLU A 474 5.44 -5.28 -1.84
CA GLU A 474 6.27 -6.47 -1.60
C GLU A 474 5.61 -7.37 -0.55
N VAL A 475 6.04 -8.63 -0.50
CA VAL A 475 5.69 -9.53 0.60
C VAL A 475 6.19 -8.96 1.94
N LYS A 476 5.31 -8.87 2.95
CA LYS A 476 5.74 -8.65 4.32
C LYS A 476 6.14 -9.98 4.94
N LEU A 477 7.43 -10.13 5.26
CA LEU A 477 7.89 -11.23 6.10
C LEU A 477 7.38 -11.01 7.54
N SER A 478 6.52 -11.91 8.03
CA SER A 478 6.28 -12.07 9.46
C SER A 478 7.56 -12.59 10.13
N ASP A 479 7.89 -12.11 11.33
CA ASP A 479 9.17 -12.37 12.00
C ASP A 479 9.52 -13.86 12.07
N VAL A 480 10.46 -14.28 11.21
CA VAL A 480 11.04 -15.62 11.24
C VAL A 480 12.14 -15.61 12.30
N GLU A 481 11.82 -16.09 13.50
CA GLU A 481 12.84 -16.34 14.52
C GLU A 481 13.81 -17.44 14.05
N TYR A 482 15.00 -17.01 13.66
CA TYR A 482 16.15 -17.86 13.38
C TYR A 482 16.93 -18.08 14.68
N SER A 483 16.62 -19.17 15.38
CA SER A 483 17.40 -19.64 16.52
C SER A 483 18.81 -20.01 16.07
N ALA A 484 19.79 -19.18 16.41
CA ALA A 484 21.20 -19.51 16.28
C ALA A 484 21.62 -20.36 17.49
N GLU A 485 21.61 -21.69 17.34
CA GLU A 485 22.25 -22.59 18.29
C GLU A 485 23.77 -22.35 18.22
N SER A 486 24.31 -21.74 19.28
CA SER A 486 25.74 -21.64 19.53
C SER A 486 26.16 -22.83 20.39
N ASP A 487 26.65 -23.88 19.74
CA ASP A 487 27.30 -25.02 20.40
C ASP A 487 28.64 -24.56 21.00
N ASP A 488 28.59 -24.02 22.22
CA ASP A 488 29.75 -23.77 23.10
C ASP A 488 29.89 -24.94 24.11
N GLU A 489 30.50 -26.05 23.70
CA GLU A 489 31.08 -27.11 24.57
C GLU A 489 32.26 -27.83 23.88
#